data_AF-A0A956DKN9-F1
#
_entry.id   AF-A0A956DKN9-F1
#
_cell.length_a   1.000
_cell.length_b   1.000
_cell.length_c   1.000
_cell.angle_alpha   90.00
_cell.angle_beta   90.00
_cell.angle_gamma   90.00
#
_symmetry.space_group_name_H-M   'P 1'
#
loop_
_entity.id
_entity.type
_entity.pdbx_description
1 polymer ?
#
loop_
_entity_poly.entity_id
_entity_poly.type
_entity_poly.pdbx_seq_one_letter_code
_entity_poly.pdbx_strand_id
1 'polypeptide(L)'
;MAHDRLVGGMRCFEVLAVLSDYLDDELDAPGRARVEAHLAGCDWCARFGGEVGTTVAQLRDTLGSPPSVDDDVKRRLDERLRRELGEV
;
A
#
# COMPACT_ATOMS: atom_id res chain seq x y z
N MET A 1 13.49 15.38 8.08
CA MET A 1 13.70 14.76 9.41
C MET A 1 13.17 15.59 10.60
N ALA A 2 12.67 16.82 10.42
CA ALA A 2 12.25 17.70 11.54
C ALA A 2 10.89 17.35 12.21
N HIS A 3 10.16 16.32 11.76
CA HIS A 3 8.80 16.01 12.23
C HIS A 3 8.55 14.51 12.45
N ASP A 4 9.60 13.76 12.76
CA ASP A 4 9.49 12.31 12.96
C ASP A 4 9.04 11.98 14.40
N ARG A 5 7.74 11.73 14.56
CA ARG A 5 7.05 11.51 15.83
C ARG A 5 6.72 10.04 16.03
N LEU A 6 6.71 9.58 17.28
CA LEU A 6 6.25 8.24 17.66
C LEU A 6 4.80 8.33 18.17
N VAL A 7 3.85 7.73 17.46
CA VAL A 7 2.42 7.69 17.80
C VAL A 7 1.91 6.28 17.53
N GLY A 8 1.13 5.70 18.46
CA GLY A 8 0.56 4.35 18.28
C GLY A 8 1.61 3.23 18.13
N GLY A 9 2.83 3.43 18.64
CA GLY A 9 3.94 2.48 18.47
C GLY A 9 4.54 2.46 17.07
N MET A 10 4.36 3.52 16.29
CA MET A 10 4.90 3.67 14.94
C MET A 10 5.46 5.09 14.75
N ARG A 11 6.60 5.23 14.08
CA ARG A 11 7.22 6.50 13.73
C ARG A 11 6.73 7.00 12.38
N CYS A 12 6.81 8.30 12.11
CA CYS A 12 6.31 8.88 10.86
C CYS A 12 6.93 8.21 9.62
N PHE A 13 8.24 7.92 9.65
CA PHE A 13 8.90 7.26 8.52
C PHE A 13 8.44 5.80 8.33
N GLU A 14 8.02 5.12 9.40
CA GLU A 14 7.47 3.76 9.32
C GLU A 14 6.10 3.78 8.65
N VAL A 15 5.26 4.79 8.93
CA VAL A 15 4.00 5.02 8.20
C VAL A 15 4.26 5.24 6.71
N LEU A 16 5.26 6.07 6.37
CA LEU A 16 5.63 6.32 4.98
C LEU A 16 6.10 5.05 4.26
N ALA A 17 6.82 4.17 4.97
CA ALA A 17 7.33 2.92 4.40
C ALA A 17 6.21 1.94 4.02
N VAL A 18 5.07 1.99 4.73
CA VAL A 18 3.92 1.08 4.51
C VAL A 18 2.71 1.78 3.87
N LEU A 19 2.88 3.03 3.41
CA LEU A 19 1.77 3.84 2.93
C LEU A 19 1.12 3.25 1.66
N SER A 20 1.90 2.66 0.75
CA SER A 20 1.32 2.01 -0.45
C SER A 20 0.46 0.83 -0.05
N ASP A 21 1.03 -0.11 0.71
CA ASP A 21 0.33 -1.30 1.21
C ASP A 21 -0.97 -0.92 1.96
N TYR A 22 -0.96 0.17 2.74
CA TYR A 22 -2.16 0.69 3.39
C TYR A 22 -3.23 1.19 2.39
N LEU A 23 -2.82 1.89 1.32
CA LEU A 23 -3.70 2.38 0.25
C LEU A 23 -4.19 1.29 -0.71
N ASP A 24 -3.46 0.18 -0.77
CA ASP A 24 -3.74 -1.00 -1.60
C ASP A 24 -4.51 -2.10 -0.82
N ASP A 25 -4.79 -1.90 0.48
CA ASP A 25 -5.45 -2.87 1.38
C ASP A 25 -4.64 -4.17 1.60
N GLU A 26 -3.31 -4.08 1.52
CA GLU A 26 -2.37 -5.21 1.60
C GLU A 26 -1.77 -5.40 3.01
N LEU A 27 -2.03 -4.47 3.94
CA LEU A 27 -1.61 -4.61 5.33
C LEU A 27 -2.47 -5.63 6.09
N ASP A 28 -1.81 -6.39 6.96
CA ASP A 28 -2.50 -7.21 7.96
C ASP A 28 -3.26 -6.34 8.98
N ALA A 29 -4.22 -6.94 9.68
CA ALA A 29 -5.06 -6.21 10.63
C ALA A 29 -4.25 -5.47 11.73
N PRO A 30 -3.18 -6.05 12.32
CA PRO A 30 -2.31 -5.33 13.24
C PRO A 30 -1.59 -4.15 12.60
N GLY A 31 -1.07 -4.31 11.38
CA GLY A 31 -0.39 -3.26 10.62
C GLY A 31 -1.32 -2.08 10.34
N ARG A 32 -2.53 -2.36 9.83
CA ARG A 32 -3.56 -1.35 9.59
C ARG A 32 -3.91 -0.58 10.86
N ALA A 33 -4.16 -1.29 11.97
CA ALA A 33 -4.53 -0.65 13.23
C ALA A 33 -3.44 0.31 13.75
N ARG A 34 -2.16 -0.03 13.58
CA ARG A 34 -1.03 0.85 13.96
C ARG A 34 -0.99 2.12 13.10
N VAL A 35 -1.21 1.99 11.79
CA VAL A 35 -1.28 3.15 10.88
C VAL A 35 -2.45 4.05 11.27
N GLU A 36 -3.65 3.50 11.45
CA GLU A 36 -4.84 4.27 11.84
C GLU A 36 -4.64 4.99 13.18
N ALA A 37 -4.08 4.32 14.18
CA ALA A 37 -3.74 4.94 15.46
C ALA A 37 -2.71 6.08 15.31
N HIS A 38 -1.74 5.92 14.41
CA HIS A 38 -0.76 6.98 14.12
C HIS A 38 -1.43 8.19 13.44
N LEU A 39 -2.24 7.96 12.41
CA LEU A 39 -2.94 9.01 11.67
C LEU A 39 -3.89 9.81 12.57
N ALA A 40 -4.53 9.16 13.55
CA ALA A 40 -5.36 9.83 14.54
C ALA A 40 -4.59 10.81 15.45
N GLY A 41 -3.28 10.61 15.64
CA GLY A 41 -2.45 11.43 16.53
C GLY A 41 -1.35 12.26 15.84
N CYS A 42 -1.24 12.20 14.52
CA CYS A 42 -0.21 12.91 13.75
C CYS A 42 -0.83 13.67 12.57
N ASP A 43 -1.08 14.96 12.78
CA ASP A 43 -1.60 15.90 11.78
C ASP A 43 -0.80 15.91 10.48
N TRP A 44 0.53 15.83 10.57
CA TRP A 44 1.40 15.81 9.40
C TRP A 44 1.19 14.56 8.53
N CYS A 45 1.18 13.37 9.16
CA CYS A 45 0.94 12.11 8.44
C CYS A 45 -0.50 12.04 7.91
N ALA A 46 -1.49 12.54 8.66
CA ALA A 46 -2.88 12.60 8.20
C ALA A 46 -3.03 13.47 6.95
N ARG A 47 -2.42 14.66 6.94
CA ARG A 47 -2.44 15.58 5.80
C ARG A 47 -1.72 14.97 4.60
N PHE A 48 -0.47 14.54 4.78
CA PHE A 48 0.34 13.98 3.71
C PHE A 48 -0.27 12.70 3.12
N GLY A 49 -0.65 11.75 3.99
CA GLY A 49 -1.30 10.51 3.57
C GLY A 49 -2.62 10.75 2.84
N GLY A 50 -3.40 11.75 3.27
CA GLY A 50 -4.62 12.17 2.59
C GLY A 50 -4.37 12.75 1.18
N GLU A 51 -3.33 13.57 1.02
CA GLU A 51 -2.92 14.12 -0.29
C GLU A 51 -2.46 13.01 -1.25
N VAL A 52 -1.65 12.07 -0.76
CA VAL A 52 -1.20 10.90 -1.54
C VAL A 52 -2.38 10.01 -1.91
N GLY A 53 -3.24 9.66 -0.94
CA GLY A 53 -4.41 8.83 -1.18
C GLY A 53 -5.37 9.45 -2.20
N THR A 54 -5.58 10.76 -2.14
CA THR A 54 -6.39 11.50 -3.14
C THR A 54 -5.76 11.39 -4.54
N THR A 55 -4.45 11.60 -4.64
CA THR A 55 -3.72 11.51 -5.92
C THR A 55 -3.83 10.10 -6.51
N VAL A 56 -3.61 9.06 -5.69
CA VAL A 56 -3.72 7.67 -6.12
C VAL A 56 -5.15 7.32 -6.54
N ALA A 57 -6.16 7.76 -5.80
CA ALA A 57 -7.57 7.55 -6.16
C ALA A 57 -7.92 8.19 -7.52
N GLN A 58 -7.47 9.42 -7.77
CA GLN A 58 -7.66 10.10 -9.06
C GLN A 58 -6.96 9.38 -10.22
N LEU A 59 -5.75 8.86 -9.99
CA LEU A 59 -5.04 8.07 -10.99
C LEU A 59 -5.77 6.76 -11.29
N ARG A 60 -6.27 6.05 -10.27
CA ARG A 60 -7.06 4.83 -10.45
C ARG A 60 -8.36 5.09 -11.22
N ASP A 61 -9.01 6.21 -10.96
CA ASP A 61 -10.22 6.63 -11.69
C ASP A 61 -9.91 6.98 -13.16
N THR A 62 -8.84 7.75 -13.39
CA THR A 62 -8.47 8.23 -14.73
C THR A 62 -7.89 7.13 -15.63
N LEU A 63 -7.05 6.26 -15.07
CA LEU A 63 -6.43 5.15 -15.79
C LEU A 63 -7.36 3.94 -15.91
N GLY A 64 -8.40 3.89 -15.07
CA GLY A 64 -9.27 2.74 -14.92
C GLY A 64 -8.59 1.57 -14.21
N SER A 65 -9.36 0.54 -13.90
CA SER A 65 -8.79 -0.76 -13.52
C SER A 65 -8.22 -1.43 -14.77
N PRO A 66 -7.02 -2.04 -14.71
CA PRO A 66 -6.57 -2.89 -15.80
C PRO A 66 -7.63 -3.97 -16.04
N PRO A 67 -7.89 -4.36 -17.30
CA PRO A 67 -8.84 -5.42 -17.60
C PRO A 67 -8.46 -6.66 -16.79
N SER A 68 -9.44 -7.30 -16.17
CA SER A 68 -9.20 -8.55 -15.45
C SER A 68 -8.61 -9.56 -16.43
N VAL A 69 -7.40 -10.03 -16.15
CA VAL A 69 -6.79 -11.12 -16.91
C VAL A 69 -7.53 -12.40 -16.54
N ASP A 70 -7.90 -13.18 -17.56
CA ASP A 70 -8.51 -14.50 -17.40
C ASP A 70 -7.64 -15.40 -16.51
N ASP A 71 -8.27 -16.15 -15.61
CA ASP A 71 -7.55 -16.95 -14.61
C ASP A 71 -6.73 -18.10 -15.23
N ASP A 72 -7.12 -18.65 -16.38
CA ASP A 72 -6.29 -19.59 -17.14
C ASP A 72 -5.03 -18.91 -17.66
N VAL A 73 -5.17 -17.68 -18.17
CA VAL A 73 -4.03 -16.89 -18.66
C VAL A 73 -3.06 -16.58 -17.52
N LYS A 74 -3.57 -16.15 -16.35
CA LYS A 74 -2.75 -15.92 -15.15
C LYS A 74 -2.01 -17.19 -14.72
N ARG A 75 -2.72 -18.32 -14.57
CA ARG A 75 -2.12 -19.61 -14.18
C ARG A 75 -1.00 -20.03 -15.13
N ARG A 76 -1.25 -19.96 -16.44
CA ARG A 76 -0.25 -20.35 -17.46
C ARG A 76 0.97 -19.43 -17.46
N LEU A 77 0.77 -18.14 -17.20
CA LEU A 77 1.87 -17.19 -17.04
C LEU A 77 2.71 -17.53 -15.81
N ASP A 78 2.08 -17.75 -14.65
CA ASP A 78 2.75 -18.09 -13.39
C ASP A 78 3.56 -19.40 -13.52
N GLU A 79 2.97 -20.44 -14.10
CA GLU A 79 3.64 -21.72 -14.35
C GLU A 79 4.88 -21.56 -15.24
N ARG A 80 4.80 -20.68 -16.25
CA ARG A 80 5.92 -20.41 -17.13
C ARG A 80 7.02 -19.62 -16.41
N LEU A 81 6.65 -18.59 -15.64
CA LEU A 81 7.61 -17.78 -14.88
C LEU A 81 8.38 -18.64 -13.88
N ARG A 82 7.71 -19.53 -13.14
CA ARG A 82 8.39 -20.45 -12.21
C ARG A 82 9.41 -21.36 -12.90
N ARG A 83 9.09 -21.85 -14.09
CA ARG A 83 10.04 -22.67 -14.89
C ARG A 83 11.27 -21.87 -15.32
N GLU A 84 11.09 -20.64 -15.77
CA GLU A 84 12.20 -19.77 -16.20
C GLU A 84 13.07 -19.31 -15.02
N LEU A 85 12.46 -19.08 -13.85
CA LEU A 85 13.15 -18.68 -12.62
C LEU A 85 13.85 -19.85 -11.89
N GLY A 86 13.67 -21.08 -12.36
CA GLY A 86 14.29 -22.27 -11.75
C GLY A 86 13.68 -22.66 -10.40
N GLU A 87 12.46 -22.23 -10.12
CA GLU A 87 11.71 -22.54 -8.89
C GLU A 87 10.90 -23.85 -9.02
N VAL A 88 11.43 -24.83 -9.76
CA VAL A 88 10.79 -26.14 -9.98
C VAL A 88 11.64 -27.25 -9.41
#